data_AF-A0A1G0NL31-F1
#
_entry.id   AF-A0A1G0NL31-F1
#
_cell.length_a   1.000
_cell.length_b   1.000
_cell.length_c   1.000
_cell.angle_alpha   90.00
_cell.angle_beta   90.00
_cell.angle_gamma   90.00
#
_symmetry.space_group_name_H-M   'P 1'
#
loop_
_entity.id
_entity.type
_entity.pdbx_description
1 polymer ?
#
loop_
_entity_poly.entity_id
_entity_poly.type
_entity_poly.pdbx_seq_one_letter_code
_entity_poly.pdbx_strand_id
1 'polypeptide(L)'
;MKPERSFQHIDVAAARELLARGGVRVFDSRDPASFALAHIDSACRLSSDNLDALLLGTPKTRPVLLVCYHGNASQVYGQMFADFGFAEVYSLDGGFEAWQQQHPKTASPSLGPQLSGWLHEQGYPVTNLEAVAEHGMTPLMRASKAGDSAIVAALLEAGASPHTRNGDGNHALWLACVGADLDTLEVLIRAGSALDHQNDNGATCLMYAASTGKHAVVEKLLAAGATPQLKTLDDFSALDMAATIECLQLLRRVERATSQAVG
;
A
#
# COMPACT_ATOMS: atom_id res chain seq x y z
N MET A 1 -32.71 8.35 -27.51
CA MET A 1 -31.88 8.31 -26.29
C MET A 1 -31.61 6.86 -25.95
N LYS A 2 -30.35 6.43 -25.91
CA LYS A 2 -30.01 5.19 -25.18
C LYS A 2 -30.28 5.47 -23.70
N PRO A 3 -30.89 4.56 -22.92
CA PRO A 3 -31.00 4.76 -21.49
C PRO A 3 -29.58 4.94 -20.92
N GLU A 4 -29.37 5.96 -20.08
CA GLU A 4 -28.14 6.09 -19.31
C GLU A 4 -27.98 4.82 -18.49
N ARG A 5 -26.97 4.03 -18.83
CA ARG A 5 -26.59 2.86 -18.05
C ARG A 5 -25.61 3.36 -17.01
N SER A 6 -25.97 3.22 -15.75
CA SER A 6 -25.11 3.52 -14.62
C SER A 6 -24.59 2.23 -14.00
N PHE A 7 -23.48 2.33 -13.28
CA PHE A 7 -22.99 1.28 -12.40
C PHE A 7 -23.54 1.48 -10.98
N GLN A 8 -23.47 0.44 -10.17
CA GLN A 8 -23.98 0.43 -8.80
C GLN A 8 -22.84 0.44 -7.78
N HIS A 9 -23.01 1.21 -6.71
CA HIS A 9 -22.14 1.17 -5.54
C HIS A 9 -22.63 0.07 -4.58
N ILE A 10 -21.71 -0.78 -4.12
CA ILE A 10 -22.04 -1.84 -3.15
C ILE A 10 -21.00 -1.90 -2.04
N ASP A 11 -21.47 -2.17 -0.83
CA ASP A 11 -20.58 -2.41 0.31
C ASP A 11 -19.94 -3.81 0.25
N VAL A 12 -19.07 -4.09 1.22
CA VAL A 12 -18.34 -5.38 1.31
C VAL A 12 -19.29 -6.56 1.53
N ALA A 13 -20.39 -6.38 2.26
CA ALA A 13 -21.34 -7.46 2.54
C ALA A 13 -22.10 -7.86 1.26
N ALA A 14 -22.62 -6.87 0.53
CA ALA A 14 -23.27 -7.06 -0.76
C ALA A 14 -22.31 -7.63 -1.81
N ALA A 15 -21.05 -7.19 -1.83
CA ALA A 15 -20.03 -7.73 -2.72
C ALA A 15 -19.75 -9.23 -2.44
N ARG A 16 -19.76 -9.66 -1.18
CA ARG A 16 -19.62 -11.07 -0.82
C ARG A 16 -20.80 -11.91 -1.29
N GLU A 17 -22.02 -11.43 -1.08
CA GLU A 17 -23.21 -12.11 -1.58
C GLU A 17 -23.17 -12.25 -3.11
N LEU A 18 -22.75 -11.18 -3.79
CA LEU A 18 -22.57 -11.18 -5.24
C LEU A 18 -21.54 -12.23 -5.69
N LEU A 19 -20.38 -12.30 -5.04
CA LEU A 19 -19.34 -13.28 -5.36
C LEU A 19 -19.76 -14.72 -5.03
N ALA A 20 -20.51 -14.91 -3.94
CA ALA A 20 -21.02 -16.23 -3.53
C ALA A 20 -22.05 -16.81 -4.52
N ARG A 21 -22.77 -15.97 -5.27
CA ARG A 21 -23.65 -16.41 -6.38
C ARG A 21 -22.86 -17.04 -7.54
N GLY A 22 -21.55 -16.76 -7.62
CA GLY A 22 -20.67 -17.23 -8.68
C GLY A 22 -20.90 -16.52 -10.02
N GLY A 23 -20.03 -16.79 -11.00
CA GLY A 23 -20.17 -16.25 -12.35
C GLY A 23 -19.82 -14.76 -12.49
N VAL A 24 -19.41 -14.07 -11.43
CA VAL A 24 -18.94 -12.68 -11.47
C VAL A 24 -17.54 -12.62 -12.09
N ARG A 25 -17.19 -11.50 -12.71
CA ARG A 25 -15.82 -11.16 -13.07
C ARG A 25 -15.33 -10.02 -12.20
N VAL A 26 -14.23 -10.24 -11.47
CA VAL A 26 -13.64 -9.21 -10.63
C VAL A 26 -12.47 -8.55 -11.36
N PHE A 27 -12.49 -7.23 -11.44
CA PHE A 27 -11.41 -6.43 -11.99
C PHE A 27 -10.83 -5.51 -10.95
N ASP A 28 -9.51 -5.54 -10.83
CA ASP A 28 -8.78 -4.82 -9.80
C ASP A 28 -7.83 -3.80 -10.42
N SER A 29 -8.10 -2.53 -10.20
CA SER A 29 -7.39 -1.41 -10.82
C SER A 29 -6.10 -1.00 -10.10
N ARG A 30 -5.69 -1.73 -9.06
CA ARG A 30 -4.48 -1.41 -8.28
C ARG A 30 -3.19 -1.71 -9.05
N ASP A 31 -2.08 -1.12 -8.59
CA ASP A 31 -0.74 -1.35 -9.14
C ASP A 31 -0.34 -2.83 -9.06
N PRO A 32 0.62 -3.29 -9.90
CA PRO A 32 1.02 -4.69 -9.95
C PRO A 32 1.52 -5.25 -8.61
N ALA A 33 2.25 -4.47 -7.80
CA ALA A 33 2.78 -4.92 -6.53
C ALA A 33 1.66 -5.11 -5.51
N SER A 34 0.73 -4.15 -5.41
CA SER A 34 -0.43 -4.25 -4.51
C SER A 34 -1.36 -5.42 -4.88
N PHE A 35 -1.59 -5.62 -6.18
CA PHE A 35 -2.39 -6.75 -6.68
C PHE A 35 -1.71 -8.09 -6.40
N ALA A 36 -0.41 -8.20 -6.65
CA ALA A 36 0.37 -9.42 -6.42
C ALA A 36 0.44 -9.79 -4.93
N LEU A 37 0.51 -8.79 -4.05
CA LEU A 37 0.55 -8.98 -2.60
C LEU A 37 -0.75 -9.61 -2.08
N ALA A 38 -1.90 -9.06 -2.48
CA ALA A 38 -3.21 -9.56 -2.10
C ALA A 38 -4.29 -9.02 -3.03
N HIS A 39 -5.24 -9.86 -3.42
CA HIS A 39 -6.41 -9.49 -4.22
C HIS A 39 -7.60 -10.38 -3.87
N ILE A 40 -8.80 -10.02 -4.33
CA ILE A 40 -9.97 -10.88 -4.21
C ILE A 40 -9.74 -12.12 -5.09
N ASP A 41 -10.01 -13.31 -4.58
CA ASP A 41 -9.84 -14.55 -5.35
C ASP A 41 -10.47 -14.44 -6.74
N SER A 42 -9.73 -14.91 -7.76
CA SER A 42 -10.11 -14.86 -9.18
C SER A 42 -10.17 -13.46 -9.84
N ALA A 43 -9.74 -12.41 -9.12
CA ALA A 43 -9.60 -11.08 -9.71
C ALA A 43 -8.57 -11.07 -10.84
N CYS A 44 -8.83 -10.23 -11.83
CA CYS A 44 -7.90 -9.92 -12.90
C CYS A 44 -7.49 -8.45 -12.77
N ARG A 45 -6.20 -8.17 -12.88
CA ARG A 45 -5.71 -6.79 -12.85
C ARG A 45 -6.25 -6.02 -14.06
N LEU A 46 -6.78 -4.82 -13.80
CA LEU A 46 -7.28 -3.86 -14.77
C LEU A 46 -6.34 -2.66 -14.86
N SER A 47 -5.98 -2.27 -16.07
CA SER A 47 -5.16 -1.10 -16.35
C SER A 47 -5.47 -0.57 -17.75
N SER A 48 -4.93 0.61 -18.09
CA SER A 48 -5.00 1.14 -19.45
C SER A 48 -4.54 0.14 -20.51
N ASP A 49 -3.50 -0.65 -20.20
CA ASP A 49 -2.81 -1.50 -21.16
C ASP A 49 -3.64 -2.73 -21.58
N ASN A 50 -4.62 -3.13 -20.76
CA ASN A 50 -5.44 -4.31 -21.00
C ASN A 50 -6.95 -4.04 -21.01
N LEU A 51 -7.39 -2.79 -20.80
CA LEU A 51 -8.80 -2.40 -20.75
C LEU A 51 -9.58 -2.87 -21.98
N ASP A 52 -9.08 -2.62 -23.19
CA ASP A 52 -9.77 -2.98 -24.44
C ASP A 52 -9.97 -4.49 -24.57
N ALA A 53 -8.94 -5.27 -24.22
CA ALA A 53 -9.02 -6.72 -24.24
C ALA A 53 -10.05 -7.25 -23.24
N LEU A 54 -10.13 -6.65 -22.05
CA LEU A 54 -11.09 -7.01 -21.01
C LEU A 54 -12.53 -6.62 -21.39
N LEU A 55 -12.72 -5.44 -21.96
CA LEU A 55 -14.00 -4.95 -22.46
C LEU A 55 -14.52 -5.85 -23.59
N LEU A 56 -13.69 -6.24 -24.54
CA LEU A 56 -14.10 -7.10 -25.66
C LEU A 56 -14.24 -8.57 -25.27
N GLY A 57 -13.36 -9.07 -24.40
CA GLY A 57 -13.29 -10.48 -24.00
C GLY A 57 -14.31 -10.91 -22.94
N THR A 58 -14.95 -9.96 -22.25
CA THR A 58 -15.93 -10.28 -21.21
C THR A 58 -17.38 -10.22 -21.73
N PRO A 59 -18.17 -11.30 -21.58
CA PRO A 59 -19.59 -11.30 -21.97
C PRO A 59 -20.38 -10.19 -21.25
N LYS A 60 -21.19 -9.44 -22.00
CA LYS A 60 -21.95 -8.28 -21.47
C LYS A 60 -23.03 -8.66 -20.45
N THR A 61 -23.46 -9.93 -20.46
CA THR A 61 -24.39 -10.51 -19.50
C THR A 61 -23.71 -10.97 -18.22
N ARG A 62 -22.37 -11.01 -18.18
CA ARG A 62 -21.62 -11.45 -17.01
C ARG A 62 -21.48 -10.27 -16.04
N PRO A 63 -21.89 -10.41 -14.76
CA PRO A 63 -21.71 -9.35 -13.77
C PRO A 63 -20.24 -9.00 -13.58
N VAL A 64 -19.96 -7.70 -13.45
CA VAL A 64 -18.62 -7.17 -13.23
C VAL A 64 -18.55 -6.47 -11.87
N LEU A 65 -17.55 -6.82 -11.07
CA LEU A 65 -17.20 -6.13 -9.83
C LEU A 65 -15.85 -5.43 -10.01
N LEU A 66 -15.82 -4.13 -9.78
CA LEU A 66 -14.64 -3.28 -9.88
C LEU A 66 -14.10 -2.94 -8.49
N VAL A 67 -12.79 -3.08 -8.35
CA VAL A 67 -12.06 -2.84 -7.10
C VAL A 67 -10.91 -1.86 -7.36
N CYS A 68 -10.71 -0.92 -6.43
CA CYS A 68 -9.57 -0.01 -6.36
C CYS A 68 -8.93 -0.09 -4.97
N TYR A 69 -7.95 0.77 -4.64
CA TYR A 69 -7.36 0.80 -3.29
C TYR A 69 -8.40 1.13 -2.24
N HIS A 70 -8.96 2.33 -2.36
CA HIS A 70 -9.94 2.94 -1.47
C HIS A 70 -10.72 4.03 -2.20
N GLY A 71 -11.83 4.45 -1.61
CA GLY A 71 -12.65 5.54 -2.14
C GLY A 71 -13.33 5.17 -3.47
N ASN A 72 -13.27 6.11 -4.43
CA ASN A 72 -14.11 6.13 -5.62
C ASN A 72 -13.34 5.97 -6.95
N ALA A 73 -12.07 5.57 -6.91
CA ALA A 73 -11.22 5.54 -8.11
C ALA A 73 -11.70 4.55 -9.18
N SER A 74 -12.42 3.49 -8.79
CA SER A 74 -13.06 2.55 -9.71
C SER A 74 -14.28 3.11 -10.45
N GLN A 75 -14.80 4.28 -10.10
CA GLN A 75 -16.00 4.86 -10.73
C GLN A 75 -15.80 5.17 -12.22
N VAL A 76 -14.62 5.63 -12.62
CA VAL A 76 -14.30 5.91 -14.03
C VAL A 76 -14.42 4.63 -14.87
N TYR A 77 -13.85 3.53 -14.37
CA TYR A 77 -14.01 2.23 -14.99
C TYR A 77 -15.46 1.74 -14.90
N GLY A 78 -16.17 2.01 -13.80
CA GLY A 78 -17.60 1.69 -13.64
C GLY A 78 -18.44 2.25 -14.77
N GLN A 79 -18.27 3.55 -15.05
CA GLN A 79 -18.98 4.20 -16.13
C GLN A 79 -18.56 3.66 -17.50
N MET A 80 -17.26 3.44 -17.73
CA MET A 80 -16.78 2.86 -18.99
C MET A 80 -17.40 1.49 -19.28
N PHE A 81 -17.47 0.59 -18.30
CA PHE A 81 -18.10 -0.71 -18.46
C PHE A 81 -19.62 -0.58 -18.69
N ALA A 82 -20.30 0.33 -17.99
CA ALA A 82 -21.73 0.57 -18.22
C ALA A 82 -22.01 1.09 -19.65
N ASP A 83 -21.20 2.05 -20.13
CA ASP A 83 -21.28 2.63 -21.47
C ASP A 83 -20.96 1.60 -22.56
N PHE A 84 -20.03 0.68 -22.29
CA PHE A 84 -19.67 -0.44 -23.17
C PHE A 84 -20.72 -1.57 -23.18
N GLY A 85 -21.79 -1.41 -22.39
CA GLY A 85 -23.02 -2.16 -22.52
C GLY A 85 -23.15 -3.38 -21.61
N PHE A 86 -22.34 -3.47 -20.56
CA PHE A 86 -22.51 -4.48 -19.52
C PHE A 86 -23.82 -4.27 -18.76
N ALA A 87 -24.53 -5.35 -18.46
CA ALA A 87 -25.85 -5.29 -17.83
C ALA A 87 -25.77 -5.03 -16.32
N GLU A 88 -24.75 -5.60 -15.66
CA GLU A 88 -24.54 -5.52 -14.22
C GLU A 88 -23.09 -5.12 -13.94
N VAL A 89 -22.91 -3.88 -13.46
CA VAL A 89 -21.60 -3.31 -13.14
C VAL A 89 -21.66 -2.77 -11.72
N TYR A 90 -20.73 -3.23 -10.88
CA TYR A 90 -20.65 -2.89 -9.48
C TYR A 90 -19.28 -2.29 -9.15
N SER A 91 -19.25 -1.25 -8.33
CA SER A 91 -18.05 -0.70 -7.72
C SER A 91 -18.07 -1.00 -6.22
N LEU A 92 -16.98 -1.56 -5.71
CA LEU A 92 -16.84 -1.85 -4.28
C LEU A 92 -16.53 -0.57 -3.51
N ASP A 93 -17.43 -0.20 -2.60
CA ASP A 93 -17.24 0.98 -1.74
C ASP A 93 -16.11 0.75 -0.75
N GLY A 94 -15.20 1.72 -0.67
CA GLY A 94 -14.00 1.62 0.16
C GLY A 94 -12.91 0.71 -0.40
N GLY A 95 -13.12 0.13 -1.59
CA GLY A 95 -12.10 -0.63 -2.32
C GLY A 95 -11.60 -1.90 -1.60
N PHE A 96 -10.38 -2.32 -1.97
CA PHE A 96 -9.77 -3.53 -1.43
C PHE A 96 -9.38 -3.39 0.04
N GLU A 97 -9.09 -2.18 0.52
CA GLU A 97 -8.84 -1.95 1.94
C GLU A 97 -10.06 -2.30 2.80
N ALA A 98 -11.25 -1.83 2.41
CA ALA A 98 -12.50 -2.19 3.08
C ALA A 98 -12.77 -3.71 3.00
N TRP A 99 -12.47 -4.33 1.86
CA TRP A 99 -12.54 -5.79 1.70
C TRP A 99 -11.66 -6.54 2.70
N GLN A 100 -10.41 -6.10 2.87
CA GLN A 100 -9.45 -6.70 3.77
C GLN A 100 -9.82 -6.51 5.25
N GLN A 101 -10.31 -5.34 5.64
CA GLN A 101 -10.69 -5.07 7.03
C GLN A 101 -11.78 -6.03 7.55
N GLN A 102 -12.68 -6.49 6.69
CA GLN A 102 -13.71 -7.48 7.05
C GLN A 102 -13.27 -8.93 6.78
N HIS A 103 -12.10 -9.14 6.16
CA HIS A 103 -11.39 -10.42 6.06
C HIS A 103 -10.15 -10.38 6.98
N PRO A 104 -10.29 -10.27 8.31
CA PRO A 104 -9.14 -10.51 9.16
C PRO A 104 -8.69 -11.94 8.87
N LYS A 105 -7.38 -12.13 8.64
CA LYS A 105 -6.73 -13.43 8.76
C LYS A 105 -7.17 -13.98 10.12
N THR A 106 -8.13 -14.90 10.15
CA THR A 106 -8.71 -15.45 11.37
C THR A 106 -7.72 -16.44 11.97
N ALA A 107 -6.68 -15.90 12.56
CA ALA A 107 -6.00 -16.47 13.70
C ALA A 107 -5.84 -15.28 14.64
N SER A 108 -6.54 -15.28 15.78
CA SER A 108 -6.15 -14.38 16.86
C SER A 108 -4.67 -14.60 17.09
N PRO A 109 -3.80 -13.60 16.90
CA PRO A 109 -2.39 -13.81 17.07
C PRO A 109 -2.18 -14.34 18.49
N SER A 110 -1.47 -15.46 18.62
CA SER A 110 -1.00 -15.89 19.93
C SER A 110 0.08 -14.90 20.34
N LEU A 111 -0.34 -13.81 20.97
CA LEU A 111 0.55 -12.72 21.37
C LEU A 111 1.28 -13.13 22.65
N GLY A 112 2.60 -12.96 22.67
CA GLY A 112 3.38 -13.06 23.91
C GLY A 112 2.93 -12.03 24.95
N PRO A 113 3.19 -12.26 26.24
CA PRO A 113 2.78 -11.35 27.33
C PRO A 113 3.39 -9.95 27.19
N GLN A 114 4.63 -9.86 26.70
CA GLN A 114 5.31 -8.59 26.44
C GLN A 114 4.58 -7.76 25.37
N LEU A 115 4.26 -8.37 24.23
CA LEU A 115 3.57 -7.67 23.15
C LEU A 115 2.13 -7.29 23.55
N SER A 116 1.43 -8.17 24.27
CA SER A 116 0.10 -7.88 24.79
C SER A 116 0.10 -6.72 25.79
N GLY A 117 1.08 -6.69 26.70
CA GLY A 117 1.27 -5.60 27.65
C GLY A 117 1.58 -4.28 26.94
N TRP A 118 2.51 -4.31 25.98
CA TRP A 118 2.86 -3.14 25.18
C TRP A 118 1.65 -2.59 24.41
N LEU A 119 0.85 -3.45 23.75
CA LEU A 119 -0.36 -3.03 23.04
C LEU A 119 -1.35 -2.33 23.98
N HIS A 120 -1.58 -2.90 25.16
CA HIS A 120 -2.46 -2.31 26.17
C HIS A 120 -1.95 -0.96 26.66
N GLU A 121 -0.64 -0.84 26.96
CA GLU A 121 -0.01 0.42 27.39
C GLU A 121 -0.10 1.51 26.31
N GLN A 122 0.01 1.13 25.04
CA GLN A 122 -0.13 2.05 23.91
C GLN A 122 -1.60 2.33 23.53
N GLY A 123 -2.57 1.71 24.21
CA GLY A 123 -4.00 1.90 23.98
C GLY A 123 -4.58 1.15 22.77
N TYR A 124 -3.87 0.14 22.27
CA TYR A 124 -4.34 -0.70 21.16
C TYR A 124 -5.06 -1.97 21.66
N PRO A 125 -6.12 -2.42 20.98
CA PRO A 125 -6.75 -3.70 21.27
C PRO A 125 -5.83 -4.87 20.89
N VAL A 126 -5.61 -5.80 21.82
CA VAL A 126 -4.82 -7.03 21.58
C VAL A 126 -5.43 -7.96 20.52
N THR A 127 -6.70 -7.74 20.15
CA THR A 127 -7.41 -8.55 19.15
C THR A 127 -7.25 -8.05 17.73
N ASN A 128 -6.70 -6.84 17.52
CA ASN A 128 -6.57 -6.24 16.20
C ASN A 128 -5.25 -5.46 16.07
N LEU A 129 -4.28 -6.06 15.39
CA LEU A 129 -2.97 -5.45 15.12
C LEU A 129 -3.01 -4.32 14.09
N GLU A 130 -4.14 -4.16 13.39
CA GLU A 130 -4.37 -3.07 12.43
C GLU A 130 -5.25 -1.96 13.03
N ALA A 131 -5.55 -2.02 14.33
CA ALA A 131 -6.28 -0.95 14.99
C ALA A 131 -5.50 0.37 14.89
N VAL A 132 -6.19 1.44 14.57
CA VAL A 132 -5.57 2.77 14.41
C VAL A 132 -5.81 3.63 15.64
N ALA A 133 -4.79 4.38 16.03
CA ALA A 133 -4.87 5.43 17.04
C ALA A 133 -4.79 6.81 16.37
N GLU A 134 -4.35 7.83 17.11
CA GLU A 134 -4.19 9.20 16.63
C GLU A 134 -3.41 9.25 15.29
N HIS A 135 -3.91 10.07 14.35
CA HIS A 135 -3.38 10.22 12.99
C HIS A 135 -3.36 8.93 12.13
N GLY A 136 -4.20 7.94 12.46
CA GLY A 136 -4.30 6.71 11.68
C GLY A 136 -3.13 5.74 11.91
N MET A 137 -2.43 5.87 13.05
CA MET A 137 -1.25 5.07 13.34
C MET A 137 -1.61 3.67 13.82
N THR A 138 -1.08 2.63 13.20
CA THR A 138 -1.16 1.25 13.69
C THR A 138 -0.14 0.98 14.81
N PRO A 139 -0.28 -0.11 15.59
CA PRO A 139 0.76 -0.63 16.47
C PRO A 139 2.14 -0.67 15.81
N LEU A 140 2.22 -1.24 14.60
CA LEU A 140 3.49 -1.40 13.88
C LEU A 140 4.11 -0.05 13.55
N MET A 141 3.31 0.92 13.11
CA MET A 141 3.74 2.29 12.86
C MET A 141 4.27 2.98 14.12
N ARG A 142 3.58 2.81 15.26
CA ARG A 142 4.01 3.38 16.54
C ARG A 142 5.36 2.81 16.98
N ALA A 143 5.50 1.49 16.99
CA ALA A 143 6.74 0.81 17.34
C ALA A 143 7.88 1.20 16.38
N SER A 144 7.59 1.29 15.08
CA SER A 144 8.56 1.70 14.06
C SER A 144 9.07 3.12 14.28
N LYS A 145 8.17 4.07 14.57
CA LYS A 145 8.55 5.45 14.89
C LYS A 145 9.41 5.54 16.16
N ALA A 146 9.13 4.69 17.14
CA ALA A 146 9.86 4.65 18.40
C ALA A 146 11.24 3.97 18.28
N GLY A 147 11.50 3.23 17.19
CA GLY A 147 12.73 2.46 17.00
C GLY A 147 12.79 1.19 17.85
N ASP A 148 11.65 0.66 18.28
CA ASP A 148 11.59 -0.57 19.08
C ASP A 148 11.58 -1.80 18.17
N SER A 149 12.77 -2.17 17.68
CA SER A 149 12.95 -3.27 16.73
C SER A 149 12.42 -4.61 17.23
N ALA A 150 12.45 -4.85 18.56
CA ALA A 150 11.94 -6.06 19.18
C ALA A 150 10.40 -6.13 19.10
N ILE A 151 9.70 -5.02 19.41
CA ILE A 151 8.24 -4.96 19.26
C ILE A 151 7.84 -4.99 17.78
N VAL A 152 8.59 -4.33 16.90
CA VAL A 152 8.35 -4.37 15.44
C VAL A 152 8.44 -5.81 14.92
N ALA A 153 9.49 -6.56 15.29
CA ALA A 153 9.62 -7.96 14.92
C ALA A 153 8.44 -8.80 15.45
N ALA A 154 8.08 -8.65 16.73
CA ALA A 154 6.98 -9.38 17.34
C ALA A 154 5.62 -9.08 16.68
N LEU A 155 5.37 -7.82 16.30
CA LEU A 155 4.15 -7.43 15.57
C LEU A 155 4.08 -8.06 14.18
N LEU A 156 5.19 -8.07 13.44
CA LEU A 156 5.28 -8.70 12.12
C LEU A 156 5.11 -10.22 12.19
N GLU A 157 5.73 -10.88 13.17
CA GLU A 157 5.57 -12.31 13.45
C GLU A 157 4.11 -12.65 13.80
N ALA A 158 3.44 -11.75 14.53
CA ALA A 158 2.03 -11.85 14.87
C ALA A 158 1.09 -11.51 13.69
N GLY A 159 1.64 -11.12 12.53
CA GLY A 159 0.90 -10.90 11.29
C GLY A 159 0.42 -9.47 11.03
N ALA A 160 0.98 -8.47 11.73
CA ALA A 160 0.74 -7.06 11.41
C ALA A 160 1.22 -6.74 9.98
N SER A 161 0.47 -5.93 9.26
CA SER A 161 0.77 -5.53 7.88
C SER A 161 1.82 -4.40 7.83
N PRO A 162 2.95 -4.57 7.13
CA PRO A 162 3.92 -3.49 6.93
C PRO A 162 3.47 -2.43 5.90
N HIS A 163 2.37 -2.67 5.20
CA HIS A 163 1.90 -1.85 4.08
C HIS A 163 0.70 -0.96 4.42
N THR A 164 0.11 -1.11 5.60
CA THR A 164 -0.95 -0.20 6.06
C THR A 164 -0.42 1.23 6.10
N ARG A 165 -1.25 2.21 5.74
CA ARG A 165 -0.91 3.64 5.65
C ARG A 165 -1.65 4.46 6.70
N ASN A 166 -0.97 5.45 7.28
CA ASN A 166 -1.57 6.41 8.21
C ASN A 166 -2.28 7.54 7.45
N GLY A 167 -2.80 8.53 8.18
CA GLY A 167 -3.51 9.68 7.59
C GLY A 167 -2.68 10.61 6.71
N ASP A 168 -1.36 10.47 6.68
CA ASP A 168 -0.46 11.21 5.77
C ASP A 168 0.01 10.33 4.59
N GLY A 169 -0.55 9.13 4.48
CA GLY A 169 -0.13 8.12 3.53
C GLY A 169 1.17 7.42 3.90
N ASN A 170 1.72 7.58 5.10
CA ASN A 170 2.96 6.93 5.54
C ASN A 170 2.71 5.52 6.10
N HIS A 171 3.56 4.57 5.74
CA HIS A 171 3.57 3.20 6.26
C HIS A 171 4.69 2.99 7.31
N ALA A 172 4.83 1.77 7.84
CA ALA A 172 5.75 1.48 8.95
C ALA A 172 7.23 1.84 8.65
N LEU A 173 7.74 1.48 7.46
CA LEU A 173 9.11 1.79 7.05
C LEU A 173 9.39 3.30 7.00
N TRP A 174 8.41 4.08 6.54
CA TRP A 174 8.50 5.54 6.56
C TRP A 174 8.79 6.08 7.95
N LEU A 175 8.04 5.58 8.94
CA LEU A 175 8.13 6.03 10.31
C LEU A 175 9.40 5.53 10.99
N ALA A 176 9.91 4.36 10.61
CA ALA A 176 11.24 3.92 11.03
C ALA A 176 12.34 4.90 10.57
N CYS A 177 12.23 5.44 9.35
CA CYS A 177 13.15 6.48 8.86
C CYS A 177 13.05 7.78 9.66
N VAL A 178 11.90 8.07 10.28
CA VAL A 178 11.73 9.18 11.24
C VAL A 178 12.46 8.87 12.55
N GLY A 179 12.35 7.65 13.08
CA GLY A 179 13.05 7.21 14.31
C GLY A 179 14.57 7.11 14.17
N ALA A 180 15.06 6.86 12.95
CA ALA A 180 16.49 6.66 12.60
C ALA A 180 17.16 5.42 13.23
N ASP A 181 16.38 4.47 13.74
CA ASP A 181 16.88 3.18 14.24
C ASP A 181 17.12 2.19 13.08
N LEU A 182 18.38 1.85 12.83
CA LEU A 182 18.75 1.01 11.68
C LEU A 182 18.33 -0.45 11.83
N ASP A 183 18.18 -0.94 13.06
CA ASP A 183 17.73 -2.31 13.32
C ASP A 183 16.25 -2.45 12.96
N THR A 184 15.43 -1.47 13.33
CA THR A 184 14.02 -1.40 12.94
C THR A 184 13.86 -1.33 11.42
N LEU A 185 14.69 -0.53 10.72
CA LEU A 185 14.71 -0.51 9.26
C LEU A 185 15.00 -1.90 8.69
N GLU A 186 16.05 -2.56 9.18
CA GLU A 186 16.45 -3.88 8.71
C GLU A 186 15.31 -4.91 8.87
N VAL A 187 14.63 -4.91 10.02
CA VAL A 187 13.50 -5.80 10.29
C VAL A 187 12.37 -5.55 9.27
N LEU A 188 11.98 -4.30 9.05
CA LEU A 188 10.90 -3.94 8.13
C LEU A 188 11.24 -4.24 6.66
N ILE A 189 12.48 -4.00 6.25
CA ILE A 189 12.98 -4.32 4.90
C ILE A 189 12.95 -5.83 4.68
N ARG A 190 13.45 -6.64 5.63
CA ARG A 190 13.39 -8.10 5.55
C ARG A 190 11.96 -8.64 5.52
N ALA A 191 11.03 -7.95 6.18
CA ALA A 191 9.60 -8.28 6.15
C ALA A 191 8.90 -7.87 4.85
N GLY A 192 9.63 -7.37 3.85
CA GLY A 192 9.10 -7.05 2.52
C GLY A 192 8.42 -5.68 2.43
N SER A 193 8.72 -4.75 3.34
CA SER A 193 8.19 -3.37 3.25
C SER A 193 8.53 -2.72 1.91
N ALA A 194 7.57 -2.02 1.31
CA ALA A 194 7.75 -1.35 0.02
C ALA A 194 8.70 -0.13 0.16
N LEU A 195 9.94 -0.26 -0.31
CA LEU A 195 10.97 0.79 -0.19
C LEU A 195 10.58 2.11 -0.88
N ASP A 196 9.90 1.97 -2.02
CA ASP A 196 9.57 3.07 -2.95
C ASP A 196 8.15 3.61 -2.75
N HIS A 197 7.53 3.28 -1.63
CA HIS A 197 6.22 3.82 -1.26
C HIS A 197 6.25 5.35 -1.20
N GLN A 198 5.32 5.99 -1.91
CA GLN A 198 5.13 7.43 -1.89
C GLN A 198 3.96 7.80 -0.98
N ASN A 199 4.22 8.71 -0.04
CA ASN A 199 3.18 9.27 0.80
C ASN A 199 2.29 10.26 0.03
N ASP A 200 1.36 10.92 0.71
CA ASP A 200 0.35 11.75 0.03
C ASP A 200 0.94 13.00 -0.65
N ASN A 201 2.19 13.37 -0.34
CA ASN A 201 2.95 14.44 -1.01
C ASN A 201 3.86 13.92 -2.13
N GLY A 202 3.77 12.63 -2.48
CA GLY A 202 4.66 11.98 -3.44
C GLY A 202 6.08 11.75 -2.89
N ALA A 203 6.34 11.97 -1.61
CA ALA A 203 7.68 11.76 -1.06
C ALA A 203 7.92 10.27 -0.76
N THR A 204 9.15 9.79 -0.95
CA THR A 204 9.63 8.45 -0.52
C THR A 204 10.42 8.55 0.80
N CYS A 205 10.56 7.44 1.55
CA CYS A 205 11.24 7.49 2.85
C CYS A 205 12.74 7.85 2.70
N LEU A 206 13.32 7.51 1.54
CA LEU A 206 14.65 7.93 1.10
C LEU A 206 14.76 9.45 0.95
N MET A 207 13.76 10.11 0.34
CA MET A 207 13.73 11.58 0.22
C MET A 207 13.71 12.25 1.59
N TYR A 208 12.89 11.75 2.53
CA TYR A 208 12.87 12.26 3.89
C TYR A 208 14.21 12.07 4.60
N ALA A 209 14.84 10.91 4.48
CA ALA A 209 16.16 10.66 5.06
C ALA A 209 17.23 11.59 4.48
N ALA A 210 17.20 11.83 3.15
CA ALA A 210 18.08 12.76 2.49
C ALA A 210 17.87 14.21 2.96
N SER A 211 16.61 14.66 3.07
CA SER A 211 16.24 16.02 3.48
C SER A 211 16.50 16.33 4.95
N THR A 212 16.65 15.28 5.78
CA THR A 212 17.00 15.40 7.20
C THR A 212 18.45 15.05 7.49
N GLY A 213 19.26 14.78 6.46
CA GLY A 213 20.70 14.53 6.62
C GLY A 213 21.04 13.18 7.27
N LYS A 214 20.10 12.23 7.30
CA LYS A 214 20.27 10.91 7.93
C LYS A 214 21.05 9.97 7.01
N HIS A 215 22.34 10.24 6.79
CA HIS A 215 23.15 9.53 5.80
C HIS A 215 23.19 8.01 6.02
N ALA A 216 23.17 7.52 7.27
CA ALA A 216 23.17 6.09 7.55
C ALA A 216 21.86 5.41 7.11
N VAL A 217 20.72 6.11 7.24
CA VAL A 217 19.42 5.65 6.74
C VAL A 217 19.41 5.67 5.21
N VAL A 218 19.95 6.73 4.59
CA VAL A 218 20.10 6.82 3.12
C VAL A 218 20.92 5.66 2.59
N GLU A 219 22.09 5.40 3.17
CA GLU A 219 22.97 4.28 2.79
C GLU A 219 22.25 2.94 2.89
N LYS A 220 21.53 2.71 4.00
CA LYS A 220 20.76 1.49 4.24
C LYS A 220 19.67 1.26 3.18
N LEU A 221 18.88 2.29 2.87
CA LEU A 221 17.80 2.22 1.89
C LEU A 221 18.35 2.00 0.47
N LEU A 222 19.43 2.69 0.10
CA LEU A 222 20.09 2.49 -1.20
C LEU A 222 20.66 1.08 -1.33
N ALA A 223 21.28 0.55 -0.28
CA ALA A 223 21.78 -0.82 -0.25
C ALA A 223 20.65 -1.87 -0.37
N ALA A 224 19.45 -1.54 0.11
CA ALA A 224 18.26 -2.37 -0.05
C ALA A 224 17.60 -2.25 -1.43
N GLY A 225 18.05 -1.32 -2.28
CA GLY A 225 17.53 -1.12 -3.64
C GLY A 225 16.43 -0.08 -3.78
N ALA A 226 16.30 0.86 -2.83
CA ALA A 226 15.38 2.00 -2.98
C ALA A 226 15.76 2.86 -4.19
N THR A 227 14.75 3.34 -4.93
CA THR A 227 14.92 4.10 -6.18
C THR A 227 15.10 5.60 -5.90
N PRO A 228 16.30 6.19 -6.09
CA PRO A 228 16.52 7.61 -5.80
C PRO A 228 15.89 8.58 -6.81
N GLN A 229 15.53 8.09 -8.00
CA GLN A 229 15.02 8.92 -9.11
C GLN A 229 13.53 9.22 -9.04
N LEU A 230 12.79 8.59 -8.11
CA LEU A 230 11.40 8.95 -7.88
C LEU A 230 11.31 10.43 -7.49
N LYS A 231 10.15 11.04 -7.75
CA LYS A 231 9.94 12.46 -7.55
C LYS A 231 8.68 12.76 -6.75
N THR A 232 8.75 13.78 -5.91
CA THR A 232 7.59 14.35 -5.23
C THR A 232 6.62 14.98 -6.23
N LEU A 233 5.44 15.40 -5.74
CA LEU A 233 4.49 16.17 -6.55
C LEU A 233 5.05 17.51 -7.04
N ASP A 234 6.09 18.02 -6.37
CA ASP A 234 6.82 19.26 -6.73
C ASP A 234 8.08 18.98 -7.57
N ASP A 235 8.20 17.79 -8.17
CA ASP A 235 9.30 17.37 -9.05
C ASP A 235 10.69 17.27 -8.39
N PHE A 236 10.75 17.16 -7.06
CA PHE A 236 12.01 16.96 -6.32
C PHE A 236 12.34 15.47 -6.16
N SER A 237 13.57 15.10 -6.49
CA SER A 237 14.15 13.77 -6.19
C SER A 237 14.83 13.74 -4.82
N ALA A 238 15.24 12.54 -4.36
CA ALA A 238 16.04 12.43 -3.15
C ALA A 238 17.36 13.21 -3.24
N LEU A 239 17.95 13.31 -4.45
CA LEU A 239 19.17 14.08 -4.69
C LEU A 239 18.94 15.58 -4.50
N ASP A 240 17.85 16.11 -5.05
CA ASP A 240 17.52 17.53 -4.95
C ASP A 240 17.27 17.96 -3.50
N MET A 241 16.79 17.02 -2.68
CA MET A 241 16.50 17.24 -1.27
C MET A 241 17.70 16.98 -0.35
N ALA A 242 18.87 16.58 -0.84
CA ALA A 242 20.00 16.20 0.02
C ALA A 242 20.48 17.36 0.91
N ALA A 243 20.28 17.24 2.23
CA ALA A 243 20.61 18.29 3.19
C ALA A 243 22.09 18.32 3.60
N THR A 244 22.83 17.23 3.36
CA THR A 244 24.24 17.11 3.73
C THR A 244 25.11 16.60 2.59
N ILE A 245 26.42 16.85 2.68
CA ILE A 245 27.41 16.40 1.69
C ILE A 245 27.45 14.86 1.64
N GLU A 246 27.29 14.19 2.77
CA GLU A 246 27.29 12.73 2.87
C GLU A 246 26.10 12.13 2.10
N CYS A 247 24.88 12.64 2.32
CA CYS A 247 23.69 12.23 1.58
C CYS A 247 23.85 12.49 0.07
N LEU A 248 24.33 13.70 -0.28
CA LEU A 248 24.57 14.09 -1.67
C LEU A 248 25.57 13.15 -2.36
N GLN A 249 26.66 12.78 -1.68
CA GLN A 249 27.68 11.89 -2.22
C GLN A 249 27.18 10.44 -2.37
N LEU A 250 26.33 9.95 -1.46
CA LEU A 250 25.71 8.63 -1.58
C LEU A 250 24.77 8.58 -2.80
N LEU A 251 23.89 9.56 -2.94
CA LEU A 251 22.92 9.62 -4.03
C LEU A 251 23.58 9.80 -5.41
N ARG A 252 24.59 10.69 -5.53
CA ARG A 252 25.37 10.87 -6.77
C ARG A 252 26.12 9.61 -7.19
N ARG A 253 26.60 8.80 -6.23
CA ARG A 253 27.29 7.54 -6.55
C ARG A 253 26.35 6.57 -7.25
N VAL A 254 25.11 6.46 -6.76
CA VAL A 254 24.09 5.59 -7.38
C VAL A 254 23.71 6.08 -8.77
N GLU A 255 23.45 7.38 -8.97
CA GLU A 255 23.09 7.91 -10.29
C GLU A 255 24.16 7.69 -11.37
N ARG A 256 25.44 7.88 -11.00
CA ARG A 256 26.56 7.63 -11.92
C ARG A 256 26.64 6.16 -12.32
N ALA A 257 26.43 5.26 -11.37
CA ALA A 257 26.41 3.82 -11.65
C ALA A 257 25.25 3.46 -12.60
N THR A 258 24.06 4.04 -12.40
CA THR A 258 22.90 3.81 -13.27
C THR A 258 23.13 4.36 -14.68
N SER A 259 23.73 5.56 -14.81
CA SER A 259 24.02 6.16 -16.12
C SER A 259 25.08 5.39 -16.91
N GLN A 260 26.03 4.74 -16.24
CA GLN A 260 27.06 3.90 -16.87
C GLN A 260 26.54 2.51 -17.28
N ALA A 261 25.45 2.02 -16.68
CA ALA A 261 24.88 0.72 -17.02
C ALA A 261 23.98 0.75 -18.28
N VAL A 262 23.57 1.94 -18.73
CA VAL A 262 22.63 2.14 -19.85
C VAL A 262 23.34 2.60 -21.14
N GLY A 263 24.62 2.99 -21.06
CA GLY A 263 25.45 3.40 -22.20
C GLY A 263 26.40 2.30 -22.67
#